data_AF-A0A923CU92-F1
#
_entry.id   AF-A0A923CU92-F1
#
_cell.length_a   1.000
_cell.length_b   1.000
_cell.length_c   1.000
_cell.angle_alpha   90.00
_cell.angle_beta   90.00
_cell.angle_gamma   90.00
#
_symmetry.space_group_name_H-M   'P 1'
#
loop_
_entity.id
_entity.type
_entity.pdbx_description
1 polymer ?
#
loop_
_entity_poly.entity_id
_entity_poly.type
_entity_poly.pdbx_seq_one_letter_code
_entity_poly.pdbx_strand_id
1 'polypeptide(L)'
;MNIEETIRLERFIQLKREIRGSNKHLIVGIDIAKDKHHAFMGTATGISLVSKLIFDNTISGFEKLLTKTKTISEKHNLTKIVFGVEPTGNYHKPLGFHLIRCNYDVVLVSGVAVKRNRELLNGRWDKNDTKCAANVADLISQGKCLYYESPSTGIMELRELLSLRKRLKKDEHSLKMRVRNGLITKYFPELDPFFKNTEKAVLAIVNCCLDTNQIISMELHDFIRLVTSTRPSLSQRKKLETIYDLAIYSIGCPMGESAKYEAQLLISKLRKVREEINELEGVVESLCKNFPQYDSLLSIPGFGPLLIVKINRRLFSDYFDQVERFSDWFNRDYVLAS
;
A
#
# COMPACT_ATOMS: atom_id res chain seq x y z
N MET A 1 -1.66 -21.38 -6.57
CA MET A 1 -2.33 -21.22 -5.26
C MET A 1 -2.01 -22.45 -4.44
N ASN A 2 -1.64 -22.31 -3.16
CA ASN A 2 -1.39 -23.47 -2.29
C ASN A 2 -2.73 -24.17 -1.98
N ILE A 3 -2.74 -25.51 -1.88
CA ILE A 3 -3.92 -26.34 -1.58
C ILE A 3 -4.65 -25.85 -0.33
N GLU A 4 -3.90 -25.43 0.69
CA GLU A 4 -4.44 -24.90 1.94
C GLU A 4 -5.28 -23.62 1.74
N GLU A 5 -4.82 -22.68 0.89
CA GLU A 5 -5.60 -21.47 0.57
C GLU A 5 -6.86 -21.80 -0.22
N THR A 6 -6.81 -22.79 -1.12
CA THR A 6 -8.02 -23.26 -1.84
C THR A 6 -9.06 -23.80 -0.87
N ILE A 7 -8.65 -24.65 0.08
CA ILE A 7 -9.55 -25.22 1.10
C ILE A 7 -10.16 -24.12 1.97
N ARG A 8 -9.35 -23.12 2.40
CA ARG A 8 -9.84 -21.99 3.19
C ARG A 8 -10.83 -21.13 2.41
N LEU A 9 -10.59 -20.92 1.12
CA LEU A 9 -11.51 -20.20 0.25
C LEU A 9 -12.85 -20.94 0.10
N GLU A 10 -12.81 -22.26 -0.10
CA GLU A 10 -14.02 -23.10 -0.14
C GLU A 10 -14.81 -23.02 1.17
N ARG A 11 -14.13 -23.13 2.32
CA ARG A 11 -14.75 -22.96 3.65
C ARG A 11 -15.41 -21.59 3.80
N PHE A 12 -14.77 -20.53 3.32
CA PHE A 12 -15.33 -19.18 3.34
C PHE A 12 -16.59 -19.04 2.45
N ILE A 13 -16.57 -19.62 1.26
CA ILE A 13 -17.75 -19.64 0.36
C ILE A 13 -18.90 -20.41 1.03
N GLN A 14 -18.60 -21.55 1.68
CA GLN A 14 -19.61 -22.32 2.39
C GLN A 14 -20.17 -21.56 3.59
N LEU A 15 -19.31 -20.91 4.39
CA LEU A 15 -19.70 -20.05 5.49
C LEU A 15 -20.70 -18.97 5.03
N LYS A 16 -20.41 -18.28 3.92
CA LYS A 16 -21.29 -17.24 3.36
C LYS A 16 -22.69 -17.74 3.04
N ARG A 17 -22.82 -18.99 2.59
CA ARG A 17 -24.11 -19.61 2.24
C ARG A 17 -24.90 -20.05 3.48
N GLU A 18 -24.21 -20.47 4.53
CA GLU A 18 -24.84 -21.11 5.69
C GLU A 18 -25.01 -20.20 6.92
N ILE A 19 -24.24 -19.11 7.03
CA ILE A 19 -24.15 -18.36 8.29
C ILE A 19 -25.47 -17.71 8.70
N ARG A 20 -26.25 -17.19 7.74
CA ARG A 20 -27.48 -16.46 8.01
C ARG A 20 -28.52 -17.37 8.68
N GLY A 21 -28.90 -17.05 9.91
CA GLY A 21 -29.89 -17.82 10.68
C GLY A 21 -29.37 -19.19 11.16
N SER A 22 -28.06 -19.44 11.14
CA SER A 22 -27.51 -20.73 11.55
C SER A 22 -27.58 -20.95 13.05
N ASN A 23 -28.08 -22.13 13.46
CA ASN A 23 -28.08 -22.58 14.86
C ASN A 23 -26.78 -23.31 15.25
N LYS A 24 -25.81 -23.44 14.33
CA LYS A 24 -24.56 -24.21 14.55
C LYS A 24 -23.34 -23.31 14.75
N HIS A 25 -23.43 -22.03 14.42
CA HIS A 25 -22.28 -21.13 14.38
C HIS A 25 -22.16 -20.28 15.64
N LEU A 26 -20.99 -20.33 16.27
CA LEU A 26 -20.48 -19.33 17.18
C LEU A 26 -19.70 -18.27 16.38
N ILE A 27 -20.16 -17.02 16.45
CA ILE A 27 -19.50 -15.87 15.85
C ILE A 27 -18.70 -15.16 16.94
N VAL A 28 -17.41 -14.98 16.70
CA VAL A 28 -16.52 -14.19 17.56
C VAL A 28 -16.12 -12.93 16.79
N GLY A 29 -16.78 -11.82 17.10
CA GLY A 29 -16.40 -10.51 16.56
C GLY A 29 -15.30 -9.90 17.40
N ILE A 30 -14.25 -9.39 16.77
CA ILE A 30 -13.08 -8.82 17.44
C ILE A 30 -12.83 -7.41 16.93
N ASP A 31 -12.77 -6.48 17.88
CA ASP A 31 -12.24 -5.14 17.68
C ASP A 31 -10.75 -5.12 18.05
N ILE A 32 -9.92 -4.70 17.10
CA ILE A 32 -8.47 -4.79 17.15
C ILE A 32 -7.89 -3.45 17.61
N ALA A 33 -7.32 -3.42 18.81
CA ALA A 33 -6.42 -2.34 19.25
C ALA A 33 -4.95 -2.76 19.25
N LYS A 34 -4.06 -1.81 19.54
CA LYS A 34 -2.60 -2.02 19.59
C LYS A 34 -2.20 -3.05 20.66
N ASP A 35 -2.63 -2.83 21.90
CA ASP A 35 -2.17 -3.59 23.07
C ASP A 35 -3.20 -4.62 23.56
N LYS A 36 -4.49 -4.26 23.56
CA LYS A 36 -5.59 -5.10 24.06
C LYS A 36 -6.73 -5.17 23.06
N HIS A 37 -7.13 -6.37 22.68
CA HIS A 37 -8.24 -6.61 21.79
C HIS A 37 -9.53 -6.84 22.60
N HIS A 38 -10.67 -6.52 21.98
CA HIS A 38 -11.99 -6.69 22.56
C HIS A 38 -12.78 -7.69 21.72
N ALA A 39 -13.23 -8.78 22.32
CA ALA A 39 -14.05 -9.79 21.67
C ALA A 39 -15.49 -9.79 22.21
N PHE A 40 -16.41 -10.06 21.30
CA PHE A 40 -17.81 -10.35 21.53
C PHE A 40 -18.09 -11.74 20.95
N MET A 41 -18.91 -12.54 21.65
CA MET A 41 -19.32 -13.86 21.18
C MET A 41 -20.84 -13.96 21.14
N GLY A 42 -21.37 -14.34 19.98
CA GLY A 42 -22.81 -14.51 19.79
C GLY A 42 -23.13 -15.59 18.76
N THR A 43 -24.39 -16.01 18.71
CA THR A 43 -24.88 -16.95 17.69
C THR A 43 -25.20 -16.21 16.40
N ALA A 44 -25.25 -16.93 15.28
CA ALA A 44 -25.69 -16.33 14.02
C ALA A 44 -27.18 -15.95 13.97
N THR A 45 -27.97 -16.38 14.98
CA THR A 45 -29.35 -15.94 15.21
C THR A 45 -29.45 -14.66 16.05
N GLY A 46 -28.31 -14.08 16.47
CA GLY A 46 -28.27 -12.80 17.20
C GLY A 46 -28.31 -12.91 18.73
N ILE A 47 -28.15 -14.12 19.30
CA ILE A 47 -28.09 -14.30 20.75
C ILE A 47 -26.69 -13.96 21.25
N SER A 48 -26.59 -13.00 22.16
CA SER A 48 -25.33 -12.63 22.84
C SER A 48 -24.98 -13.66 23.92
N LEU A 49 -23.80 -14.28 23.83
CA LEU A 49 -23.31 -15.28 24.79
C LEU A 49 -22.20 -14.72 25.69
N VAL A 50 -21.31 -13.92 25.13
CA VAL A 50 -20.29 -13.17 25.87
C VAL A 50 -20.26 -11.75 25.33
N SER A 51 -20.72 -10.80 26.14
CA SER A 51 -20.78 -9.41 25.73
C SER A 51 -19.39 -8.78 25.65
N LYS A 52 -18.45 -9.14 26.53
CA LYS A 52 -17.11 -8.55 26.60
C LYS A 52 -16.05 -9.57 27.03
N LEU A 53 -15.02 -9.72 26.21
CA LEU A 53 -13.76 -10.37 26.58
C LEU A 53 -12.60 -9.45 26.18
N ILE A 54 -11.74 -9.09 27.13
CA ILE A 54 -10.50 -8.36 26.86
C ILE A 54 -9.33 -9.33 26.95
N PHE A 55 -8.46 -9.29 25.94
CA PHE A 55 -7.25 -10.10 25.89
C PHE A 55 -6.10 -9.29 25.27
N ASP A 56 -4.88 -9.56 25.73
CA ASP A 56 -3.69 -8.86 25.27
C ASP A 56 -3.25 -9.36 23.89
N ASN A 57 -2.55 -8.52 23.14
CA ASN A 57 -1.92 -8.88 21.87
C ASN A 57 -0.64 -9.71 22.12
N THR A 58 -0.79 -10.86 22.77
CA THR A 58 0.27 -11.80 23.15
C THR A 58 -0.22 -13.24 22.98
N ILE A 59 0.70 -14.21 22.96
CA ILE A 59 0.32 -15.63 22.84
C ILE A 59 -0.61 -16.07 23.99
N SER A 60 -0.35 -15.64 25.22
CA SER A 60 -1.21 -15.94 26.38
C SER A 60 -2.59 -15.29 26.24
N GLY A 61 -2.66 -14.07 25.68
CA GLY A 61 -3.93 -13.43 25.35
C GLY A 61 -4.71 -14.19 24.27
N PHE A 62 -4.03 -14.72 23.26
CA PHE A 62 -4.66 -15.54 22.22
C PHE A 62 -5.16 -16.88 22.76
N GLU A 63 -4.40 -17.54 23.63
CA GLU A 63 -4.84 -18.75 24.33
C GLU A 63 -6.08 -18.48 25.18
N LYS A 64 -6.10 -17.35 25.93
CA LYS A 64 -7.27 -16.92 26.70
C LYS A 64 -8.52 -16.77 25.81
N LEU A 65 -8.38 -16.21 24.61
CA LEU A 65 -9.46 -16.12 23.63
C LEU A 65 -9.94 -17.51 23.19
N LEU A 66 -9.02 -18.39 22.82
CA LEU A 66 -9.35 -19.73 22.33
C LEU A 66 -10.01 -20.60 23.40
N THR A 67 -9.46 -20.64 24.62
CA THR A 67 -10.03 -21.36 25.76
C THR A 67 -11.46 -20.90 26.01
N LYS A 68 -11.68 -19.58 26.08
CA LYS A 68 -13.03 -19.05 26.32
C LYS A 68 -13.99 -19.40 25.18
N THR A 69 -13.53 -19.31 23.94
CA THR A 69 -14.34 -19.64 22.75
C THR A 69 -14.77 -21.11 22.76
N LYS A 70 -13.85 -22.02 23.07
CA LYS A 70 -14.12 -23.46 23.16
C LYS A 70 -15.15 -23.78 24.25
N THR A 71 -14.98 -23.22 25.45
CA THR A 71 -15.94 -23.41 26.56
C THR A 71 -17.35 -22.96 26.18
N ILE A 72 -17.49 -21.83 25.47
CA ILE A 72 -18.80 -21.32 25.05
C ILE A 72 -19.41 -22.17 23.92
N SER A 73 -18.58 -22.60 22.97
CA SER A 73 -19.00 -23.49 21.87
C SER A 73 -19.56 -24.82 22.42
N GLU A 74 -18.86 -25.45 23.36
CA GLU A 74 -19.29 -26.70 24.00
C GLU A 74 -20.56 -26.51 24.82
N LYS A 75 -20.61 -25.48 25.67
CA LYS A 75 -21.77 -25.17 26.51
C LYS A 75 -23.07 -24.99 25.72
N HIS A 76 -22.98 -24.46 24.50
CA HIS A 76 -24.13 -24.14 23.65
C HIS A 76 -24.30 -25.08 22.45
N ASN A 77 -23.53 -26.18 22.37
CA ASN A 77 -23.56 -27.14 21.25
C ASN A 77 -23.36 -26.50 19.87
N LEU A 78 -22.51 -25.47 19.80
CA LEU A 78 -22.18 -24.76 18.55
C LEU A 78 -20.97 -25.42 17.91
N THR A 79 -21.17 -26.16 16.83
CA THR A 79 -20.13 -26.99 16.20
C THR A 79 -19.24 -26.26 15.20
N LYS A 80 -19.59 -25.03 14.81
CA LYS A 80 -18.81 -24.20 13.89
C LYS A 80 -18.42 -22.89 14.56
N ILE A 81 -17.16 -22.48 14.43
CA ILE A 81 -16.63 -21.24 15.01
C ILE A 81 -16.07 -20.39 13.89
N VAL A 82 -16.52 -19.13 13.81
CA VAL A 82 -15.96 -18.12 12.91
C VAL A 82 -15.48 -16.93 13.71
N PHE A 83 -14.22 -16.55 13.51
CA PHE A 83 -13.67 -15.31 14.02
C PHE A 83 -13.74 -14.24 12.94
N GLY A 84 -14.22 -13.05 13.27
CA GLY A 84 -14.11 -11.91 12.37
C GLY A 84 -13.41 -10.75 13.04
N VAL A 85 -12.56 -10.10 12.26
CA VAL A 85 -11.77 -8.97 12.73
C VAL A 85 -12.05 -7.74 11.86
N GLU A 86 -12.21 -6.59 12.50
CA GLU A 86 -12.08 -5.30 11.82
C GLU A 86 -10.58 -4.94 11.79
N PRO A 87 -9.97 -4.77 10.60
CA PRO A 87 -8.54 -4.53 10.50
C PRO A 87 -8.18 -3.11 10.94
N THR A 88 -7.41 -2.99 12.03
CA THR A 88 -6.79 -1.73 12.47
C THR A 88 -5.27 -1.82 12.31
N GLY A 89 -4.71 -1.12 11.32
CA GLY A 89 -3.28 -1.18 11.00
C GLY A 89 -2.80 -2.61 10.72
N ASN A 90 -1.61 -2.96 11.21
CA ASN A 90 -1.08 -4.33 11.12
C ASN A 90 -1.39 -5.19 12.36
N TYR A 91 -2.07 -4.65 13.38
CA TYR A 91 -2.23 -5.32 14.69
C TYR A 91 -3.09 -6.59 14.61
N HIS A 92 -3.95 -6.71 13.60
CA HIS A 92 -4.77 -7.90 13.40
C HIS A 92 -3.97 -9.09 12.83
N LYS A 93 -2.82 -8.85 12.20
CA LYS A 93 -2.08 -9.89 11.45
C LYS A 93 -1.57 -11.02 12.34
N PRO A 94 -0.93 -10.78 13.50
CA PRO A 94 -0.48 -11.86 14.38
C PRO A 94 -1.63 -12.75 14.87
N LEU A 95 -2.75 -12.13 15.29
CA LEU A 95 -3.93 -12.86 15.73
C LEU A 95 -4.54 -13.68 14.59
N GLY A 96 -4.77 -13.06 13.42
CA GLY A 96 -5.32 -13.76 12.27
C GLY A 96 -4.47 -14.94 11.83
N PHE A 97 -3.14 -14.77 11.77
CA PHE A 97 -2.22 -15.86 11.43
C PHE A 97 -2.24 -16.99 12.47
N HIS A 98 -2.28 -16.65 13.77
CA HIS A 98 -2.39 -17.64 14.85
C HIS A 98 -3.70 -18.45 14.74
N LEU A 99 -4.84 -17.79 14.55
CA LEU A 99 -6.15 -18.44 14.40
C LEU A 99 -6.20 -19.39 13.20
N ILE A 100 -5.62 -18.98 12.06
CA ILE A 100 -5.52 -19.82 10.86
C ILE A 100 -4.65 -21.05 11.11
N ARG A 101 -3.50 -20.89 11.78
CA ARG A 101 -2.64 -22.03 12.18
C ARG A 101 -3.34 -23.00 13.13
N CYS A 102 -4.29 -22.51 13.93
CA CYS A 102 -5.16 -23.34 14.76
C CYS A 102 -6.38 -23.91 14.00
N ASN A 103 -6.41 -23.80 12.67
CA ASN A 103 -7.43 -24.32 11.76
C ASN A 103 -8.84 -23.70 11.91
N TYR A 104 -8.93 -22.47 12.45
CA TYR A 104 -10.19 -21.75 12.57
C TYR A 104 -10.55 -20.97 11.30
N ASP A 105 -11.86 -20.77 11.08
CA ASP A 105 -12.36 -19.86 10.06
C ASP A 105 -12.17 -18.41 10.52
N VAL A 106 -11.47 -17.64 9.71
CA VAL A 106 -11.19 -16.21 9.95
C VAL A 106 -11.70 -15.39 8.79
N VAL A 107 -12.44 -14.32 9.09
CA VAL A 107 -12.98 -13.38 8.11
C VAL A 107 -12.61 -11.94 8.44
N LEU A 108 -12.61 -11.08 7.43
CA LEU A 108 -12.45 -9.65 7.59
C LEU A 108 -13.82 -8.95 7.56
N VAL A 109 -13.95 -7.86 8.30
CA VAL A 109 -15.08 -6.94 8.15
C VAL A 109 -14.54 -5.57 7.79
N SER A 110 -15.08 -4.97 6.71
CA SER A 110 -14.62 -3.65 6.25
C SER A 110 -15.01 -2.57 7.25
N GLY A 111 -14.06 -1.70 7.63
CA GLY A 111 -14.36 -0.56 8.52
C GLY A 111 -15.42 0.40 7.96
N VAL A 112 -15.59 0.46 6.64
CA VAL A 112 -16.71 1.19 6.01
C VAL A 112 -18.05 0.51 6.31
N ALA A 113 -18.10 -0.82 6.25
CA ALA A 113 -19.29 -1.59 6.59
C ALA A 113 -19.61 -1.46 8.08
N VAL A 114 -18.61 -1.54 8.96
CA VAL A 114 -18.75 -1.31 10.40
C VAL A 114 -19.36 0.07 10.66
N LYS A 115 -18.81 1.12 10.04
CA LYS A 115 -19.32 2.50 10.19
C LYS A 115 -20.77 2.63 9.74
N ARG A 116 -21.11 2.14 8.54
CA ARG A 116 -22.49 2.18 8.01
C ARG A 116 -23.47 1.39 8.86
N ASN A 117 -23.07 0.21 9.34
CA ASN A 117 -23.94 -0.61 10.18
C ASN A 117 -24.23 0.09 11.52
N ARG A 118 -23.23 0.76 12.09
CA ARG A 118 -23.41 1.60 13.28
C ARG A 118 -24.42 2.72 13.04
N GLU A 119 -24.37 3.38 11.87
CA GLU A 119 -25.32 4.45 11.51
C GLU A 119 -26.76 3.94 11.41
N LEU A 120 -26.98 2.72 10.89
CA LEU A 120 -28.32 2.10 10.82
C LEU A 120 -28.88 1.71 12.19
N LEU A 121 -27.99 1.50 13.17
CA LEU A 121 -28.35 1.18 14.55
C LEU A 121 -28.60 2.46 15.40
N ASN A 122 -28.48 3.66 14.82
CA ASN A 122 -28.59 4.93 15.53
C ASN A 122 -30.03 5.29 15.92
N GLY A 123 -30.39 4.79 17.11
CA GLY A 123 -31.38 5.32 18.06
C GLY A 123 -31.16 4.79 19.49
N ARG A 124 -30.13 3.95 19.71
CA ARG A 124 -29.84 3.27 20.99
C ARG A 124 -28.34 3.07 21.32
N TRP A 125 -27.39 3.68 20.59
CA TRP A 125 -25.99 3.17 20.57
C TRP A 125 -24.86 4.22 20.67
N ASP A 126 -24.33 4.45 21.88
CA ASP A 126 -23.04 5.16 22.12
C ASP A 126 -21.77 4.31 21.87
N LYS A 127 -20.62 4.96 21.67
CA LYS A 127 -19.29 4.38 21.36
C LYS A 127 -18.60 3.69 22.57
N ASN A 128 -18.89 2.41 22.83
CA ASN A 128 -18.06 1.56 23.70
C ASN A 128 -17.40 0.44 22.88
N ASP A 129 -16.15 0.07 23.15
CA ASP A 129 -15.39 -0.95 22.39
C ASP A 129 -16.09 -2.32 22.34
N THR A 130 -16.83 -2.66 23.41
CA THR A 130 -17.71 -3.83 23.47
C THR A 130 -18.74 -3.85 22.34
N LYS A 131 -19.22 -2.68 21.90
CA LYS A 131 -20.16 -2.51 20.80
C LYS A 131 -19.47 -2.56 19.43
N CYS A 132 -18.19 -2.22 19.32
CA CYS A 132 -17.41 -2.41 18.08
C CYS A 132 -17.30 -3.90 17.75
N ALA A 133 -16.89 -4.72 18.72
CA ALA A 133 -16.80 -6.16 18.57
C ALA A 133 -18.17 -6.81 18.25
N ALA A 134 -19.24 -6.35 18.89
CA ALA A 134 -20.60 -6.80 18.59
C ALA A 134 -21.05 -6.42 17.16
N ASN A 135 -20.69 -5.22 16.69
CA ASN A 135 -20.98 -4.76 15.33
C ASN A 135 -20.27 -5.62 14.26
N VAL A 136 -19.04 -6.04 14.54
CA VAL A 136 -18.32 -7.00 13.71
C VAL A 136 -19.07 -8.33 13.65
N ALA A 137 -19.50 -8.87 14.80
CA ALA A 137 -20.25 -10.12 14.85
C ALA A 137 -21.60 -10.04 14.12
N ASP A 138 -22.32 -8.92 14.24
CA ASP A 138 -23.58 -8.67 13.54
C ASP A 138 -23.40 -8.65 12.01
N LEU A 139 -22.35 -8.00 11.51
CA LEU A 139 -22.07 -8.02 10.07
C LEU A 139 -21.77 -9.45 9.56
N ILE A 140 -21.08 -10.28 10.35
CA ILE A 140 -20.79 -11.67 9.99
C ILE A 140 -22.07 -12.51 9.99
N SER A 141 -22.99 -12.32 10.95
CA SER A 141 -24.27 -13.05 11.00
C SER A 141 -25.11 -12.76 9.75
N GLN A 142 -25.01 -11.55 9.21
CA GLN A 142 -25.62 -11.13 7.95
C GLN A 142 -24.84 -11.58 6.70
N GLY A 143 -23.73 -12.30 6.86
CA GLY A 143 -22.84 -12.69 5.76
C GLY A 143 -22.10 -11.52 5.11
N LYS A 144 -22.02 -10.35 5.75
CA LYS A 144 -21.34 -9.14 5.27
C LYS A 144 -19.88 -9.10 5.73
N CYS A 145 -19.13 -10.14 5.39
CA CYS A 145 -17.70 -10.26 5.65
C CYS A 145 -16.90 -10.50 4.36
N LEU A 146 -15.58 -10.39 4.43
CA LEU A 146 -14.62 -10.59 3.35
C LEU A 146 -13.69 -11.75 3.71
N TYR A 147 -13.10 -12.37 2.69
CA TYR A 147 -12.11 -13.43 2.89
C TYR A 147 -10.88 -12.88 3.62
N TYR A 148 -10.39 -13.60 4.64
CA TYR A 148 -9.13 -13.27 5.28
C TYR A 148 -7.99 -13.98 4.54
N GLU A 149 -7.34 -13.26 3.63
CA GLU A 149 -6.17 -13.78 2.91
C GLU A 149 -5.00 -14.10 3.85
N SER A 150 -4.40 -15.28 3.69
CA SER A 150 -3.10 -15.62 4.29
C SER A 150 -2.15 -16.05 3.18
N PRO A 151 -1.65 -15.10 2.37
CA PRO A 151 -0.82 -15.42 1.23
C PRO A 151 0.48 -16.10 1.67
N SER A 152 1.11 -16.84 0.76
CA SER A 152 2.41 -17.46 1.02
C SER A 152 3.48 -16.42 1.40
N THR A 153 4.50 -16.85 2.13
CA THR A 153 5.60 -15.98 2.59
C THR A 153 6.20 -15.15 1.45
N GLY A 154 6.44 -15.75 0.28
CA GLY A 154 6.96 -15.00 -0.88
C GLY A 154 6.02 -13.88 -1.35
N ILE A 155 4.70 -14.11 -1.37
CA ILE A 155 3.74 -13.06 -1.74
C ILE A 155 3.67 -11.98 -0.66
N MET A 156 3.79 -12.35 0.62
CA MET A 156 3.85 -11.39 1.73
C MET A 156 5.06 -10.47 1.60
N GLU A 157 6.26 -11.04 1.47
CA GLU A 157 7.51 -10.29 1.30
C GLU A 157 7.43 -9.32 0.12
N LEU A 158 6.93 -9.81 -1.01
CA LEU A 158 6.74 -9.01 -2.21
C LEU A 158 5.78 -7.83 -2.00
N ARG A 159 4.66 -8.04 -1.30
CA ARG A 159 3.72 -6.96 -0.94
C ARG A 159 4.39 -5.93 -0.02
N GLU A 160 5.26 -6.35 0.89
CA GLU A 160 6.01 -5.46 1.77
C GLU A 160 7.04 -4.62 1.01
N LEU A 161 7.81 -5.23 0.12
CA LEU A 161 8.77 -4.54 -0.75
C LEU A 161 8.08 -3.51 -1.65
N LEU A 162 6.93 -3.85 -2.25
CA LEU A 162 6.16 -2.87 -3.02
C LEU A 162 5.62 -1.71 -2.18
N SER A 163 5.23 -1.98 -0.93
CA SER A 163 4.81 -0.94 0.00
C SER A 163 5.97 0.01 0.33
N LEU A 164 7.16 -0.55 0.56
CA LEU A 164 8.39 0.23 0.75
C LEU A 164 8.70 1.08 -0.48
N ARG A 165 8.65 0.49 -1.69
CA ARG A 165 8.85 1.22 -2.95
C ARG A 165 7.90 2.40 -3.10
N LYS A 166 6.62 2.21 -2.74
CA LYS A 166 5.61 3.27 -2.77
C LYS A 166 5.96 4.42 -1.83
N ARG A 167 6.53 4.13 -0.64
CA ARG A 167 7.02 5.16 0.28
C ARG A 167 8.21 5.91 -0.30
N LEU A 168 9.24 5.20 -0.77
CA LEU A 168 10.41 5.82 -1.39
C LEU A 168 10.06 6.70 -2.59
N LYS A 169 9.10 6.28 -3.43
CA LYS A 169 8.61 7.12 -4.55
C LYS A 169 7.90 8.39 -4.09
N LYS A 170 7.21 8.36 -2.94
CA LYS A 170 6.64 9.58 -2.33
C LYS A 170 7.75 10.49 -1.81
N ASP A 171 8.79 9.91 -1.21
CA ASP A 171 9.93 10.67 -0.70
C ASP A 171 10.72 11.32 -1.85
N GLU A 172 10.96 10.59 -2.94
CA GLU A 172 11.55 11.12 -4.19
C GLU A 172 10.72 12.31 -4.70
N HIS A 173 9.40 12.15 -4.79
CA HIS A 173 8.52 13.22 -5.25
C HIS A 173 8.55 14.44 -4.32
N SER A 174 8.49 14.22 -3.00
CA SER A 174 8.57 15.28 -1.99
C SER A 174 9.88 16.08 -2.11
N LEU A 175 11.02 15.40 -2.24
CA LEU A 175 12.32 16.03 -2.45
C LEU A 175 12.36 16.85 -3.74
N LYS A 176 11.82 16.31 -4.85
CA LYS A 176 11.70 17.04 -6.11
C LYS A 176 10.86 18.31 -5.97
N MET A 177 9.73 18.24 -5.26
CA MET A 177 8.89 19.41 -5.03
C MET A 177 9.56 20.45 -4.14
N ARG A 178 10.37 20.04 -3.16
CA ARG A 178 11.18 20.97 -2.34
C ARG A 178 12.24 21.68 -3.18
N VAL A 179 12.92 20.98 -4.07
CA VAL A 179 13.85 21.60 -5.01
C VAL A 179 13.12 22.59 -5.93
N ARG A 180 12.05 22.13 -6.57
CA ARG A 180 11.30 22.94 -7.54
C ARG A 180 10.66 24.17 -6.90
N ASN A 181 9.85 23.97 -5.87
CA ASN A 181 9.06 25.05 -5.27
C ASN A 181 9.84 25.86 -4.23
N GLY A 182 10.90 25.31 -3.63
CA GLY A 182 11.68 25.99 -2.59
C GLY A 182 12.92 26.70 -3.13
N LEU A 183 13.58 26.14 -4.15
CA LEU A 183 14.82 26.70 -4.69
C LEU A 183 14.61 27.30 -6.07
N ILE A 184 14.09 26.54 -7.03
CA ILE A 184 13.98 27.00 -8.42
C ILE A 184 13.08 28.23 -8.53
N THR A 185 11.86 28.18 -8.00
CA THR A 185 10.93 29.35 -8.07
C THR A 185 11.47 30.62 -7.40
N LYS A 186 12.41 30.48 -6.45
CA LYS A 186 12.96 31.59 -5.69
C LYS A 186 14.23 32.17 -6.33
N TYR A 187 15.14 31.31 -6.78
CA TYR A 187 16.48 31.72 -7.23
C TYR A 187 16.65 31.68 -8.75
N PHE A 188 15.83 30.92 -9.48
CA PHE A 188 15.86 30.89 -10.95
C PHE A 188 14.51 30.41 -11.53
N PRO A 189 13.42 31.19 -11.40
CA PRO A 189 12.08 30.75 -11.75
C PRO A 189 11.90 30.37 -13.23
N GLU A 190 12.66 30.98 -14.14
CA GLU A 190 12.65 30.68 -15.58
C GLU A 190 13.17 29.27 -15.90
N LEU A 191 13.83 28.59 -14.96
CA LEU A 191 14.29 27.21 -15.08
C LEU A 191 13.15 26.18 -14.89
N ASP A 192 12.03 26.58 -14.26
CA ASP A 192 10.91 25.68 -13.93
C ASP A 192 10.31 24.90 -15.12
N PRO A 193 10.10 25.51 -16.30
CA PRO A 193 9.59 24.80 -17.48
C PRO A 193 10.47 23.63 -17.94
N PHE A 194 11.77 23.68 -17.64
CA PHE A 194 12.74 22.64 -18.02
C PHE A 194 12.73 21.44 -17.07
N PHE A 195 12.12 21.56 -15.89
CA PHE A 195 12.20 20.56 -14.82
C PHE A 195 11.66 19.19 -15.24
N LYS A 196 10.59 19.12 -16.06
CA LYS A 196 10.01 17.84 -16.51
C LYS A 196 10.84 17.17 -17.61
N ASN A 197 11.24 17.93 -18.63
CA ASN A 197 11.82 17.38 -19.85
C ASN A 197 13.35 17.24 -19.78
N THR A 198 13.99 17.90 -18.83
CA THR A 198 15.47 17.93 -18.73
C THR A 198 15.90 17.93 -17.26
N GLU A 199 15.18 17.16 -16.45
CA GLU A 199 15.35 17.09 -14.99
C GLU A 199 16.80 16.86 -14.57
N LYS A 200 17.54 15.95 -15.21
CA LYS A 200 18.94 15.66 -14.86
C LYS A 200 19.83 16.91 -14.96
N ALA A 201 19.67 17.71 -16.02
CA ALA A 201 20.44 18.94 -16.18
C ALA A 201 19.99 20.02 -15.19
N VAL A 202 18.68 20.15 -14.97
CA VAL A 202 18.13 21.10 -13.98
C VAL A 202 18.63 20.78 -12.57
N LEU A 203 18.63 19.50 -12.16
CA LEU A 203 19.17 19.08 -10.87
C LEU A 203 20.69 19.26 -10.77
N ALA A 204 21.42 19.17 -11.90
CA ALA A 204 22.83 19.50 -11.95
C ALA A 204 23.05 21.01 -11.72
N ILE A 205 22.32 21.87 -12.44
CA ILE A 205 22.34 23.34 -12.24
C ILE A 205 22.03 23.68 -10.78
N VAL A 206 20.96 23.11 -10.21
CA VAL A 206 20.61 23.30 -8.79
C VAL A 206 21.79 22.95 -7.86
N ASN A 207 22.57 21.92 -8.21
CA ASN A 207 23.68 21.45 -7.39
C ASN A 207 24.97 22.28 -7.54
N CYS A 208 25.23 22.87 -8.70
CA CYS A 208 26.53 23.50 -8.99
C CYS A 208 26.49 25.02 -9.25
N CYS A 209 25.39 25.57 -9.78
CA CYS A 209 25.30 26.97 -10.18
C CYS A 209 23.84 27.46 -10.32
N LEU A 210 23.02 27.33 -9.28
CA LEU A 210 21.64 27.83 -9.32
C LEU A 210 21.55 29.37 -9.27
N ASP A 211 22.54 30.04 -8.68
CA ASP A 211 22.63 31.50 -8.67
C ASP A 211 22.87 32.01 -10.08
N THR A 212 21.93 32.79 -10.62
CA THR A 212 22.04 33.34 -11.97
C THR A 212 23.24 34.27 -12.13
N ASN A 213 23.66 34.97 -11.07
CA ASN A 213 24.89 35.79 -11.11
C ASN A 213 26.13 34.93 -11.35
N GLN A 214 26.17 33.73 -10.76
CA GLN A 214 27.25 32.78 -11.00
C GLN A 214 27.23 32.30 -12.46
N ILE A 215 26.06 32.03 -13.02
CA ILE A 215 25.90 31.63 -14.44
C ILE A 215 26.36 32.76 -15.39
N ILE A 216 25.96 34.01 -15.14
CA ILE A 216 26.33 35.15 -15.99
C ILE A 216 27.84 35.43 -15.93
N SER A 217 28.49 35.12 -14.80
CA SER A 217 29.93 35.34 -14.62
C SER A 217 30.83 34.32 -15.32
N MET A 218 30.27 33.24 -15.88
CA MET A 218 31.03 32.19 -16.56
C MET A 218 30.73 32.19 -18.05
N GLU A 219 31.71 31.82 -18.88
CA GLU A 219 31.49 31.61 -20.31
C GLU A 219 30.50 30.47 -20.55
N LEU A 220 29.68 30.58 -21.60
CA LEU A 220 28.71 29.54 -21.99
C LEU A 220 29.34 28.15 -22.10
N HIS A 221 30.59 28.08 -22.58
CA HIS A 221 31.32 26.81 -22.68
C HIS A 221 31.56 26.17 -21.31
N ASP A 222 31.93 26.96 -20.31
CA ASP A 222 32.20 26.50 -18.94
C ASP A 222 30.91 26.12 -18.22
N PHE A 223 29.83 26.88 -18.42
CA PHE A 223 28.50 26.52 -17.95
C PHE A 223 28.07 25.13 -18.44
N ILE A 224 28.18 24.89 -19.75
CA ILE A 224 27.82 23.59 -20.34
C ILE A 224 28.69 22.47 -19.75
N ARG A 225 30.00 22.69 -19.61
CA ARG A 225 30.92 21.70 -19.01
C ARG A 225 30.63 21.44 -17.53
N LEU A 226 30.17 22.43 -16.79
CA LEU A 226 29.82 22.29 -15.37
C LEU A 226 28.54 21.47 -15.17
N VAL A 227 27.56 21.65 -16.05
CA VAL A 227 26.26 20.97 -15.97
C VAL A 227 26.30 19.55 -16.58
N THR A 228 27.20 19.31 -17.53
CA THR A 228 27.29 18.03 -18.25
C THR A 228 28.65 17.37 -18.11
N SER A 229 28.66 16.13 -17.61
CA SER A 229 29.88 15.32 -17.46
C SER A 229 30.33 14.62 -18.76
N THR A 230 29.53 14.68 -19.83
CA THR A 230 29.85 14.16 -21.16
C THR A 230 29.41 15.15 -22.24
N ARG A 231 29.88 14.98 -23.48
CA ARG A 231 29.51 15.86 -24.60
C ARG A 231 27.98 15.82 -24.81
N PRO A 232 27.25 16.94 -24.66
CA PRO A 232 25.81 16.96 -24.81
C PRO A 232 25.41 16.74 -26.27
N SER A 233 24.26 16.10 -26.50
CA SER A 233 23.64 16.05 -27.82
C SER A 233 23.27 17.45 -28.30
N LEU A 234 23.07 17.62 -29.61
CA LEU A 234 22.66 18.91 -30.19
C LEU A 234 21.39 19.47 -29.52
N SER A 235 20.42 18.62 -29.20
CA SER A 235 19.19 19.02 -28.52
C SER A 235 19.44 19.46 -27.07
N GLN A 236 20.29 18.73 -26.33
CA GLN A 236 20.66 19.10 -24.96
C GLN A 236 21.43 20.42 -24.93
N ARG A 237 22.37 20.59 -25.86
CA ARG A 237 23.16 21.81 -25.98
C ARG A 237 22.26 23.04 -26.22
N LYS A 238 21.35 22.98 -27.20
CA LYS A 238 20.40 24.07 -27.47
C LYS A 238 19.57 24.45 -26.24
N LYS A 239 19.12 23.46 -25.45
CA LYS A 239 18.39 23.72 -24.20
C LYS A 239 19.25 24.41 -23.14
N LEU A 240 20.51 24.01 -23.01
CA LEU A 240 21.45 24.65 -22.08
C LEU A 240 21.79 26.07 -22.52
N GLU A 241 21.94 26.32 -23.82
CA GLU A 241 22.08 27.67 -24.39
C GLU A 241 20.87 28.54 -24.04
N THR A 242 19.64 28.03 -24.25
CA THR A 242 18.43 28.75 -23.83
C THR A 242 18.40 29.03 -22.32
N ILE A 243 18.78 28.07 -21.47
CA ILE A 243 18.82 28.28 -20.02
C ILE A 243 19.85 29.35 -19.65
N TYR A 244 21.03 29.34 -20.30
CA TYR A 244 22.07 30.34 -20.08
C TYR A 244 21.57 31.75 -20.44
N ASP A 245 20.91 31.91 -21.59
CA ASP A 245 20.33 33.20 -22.01
C ASP A 245 19.24 33.68 -21.04
N LEU A 246 18.43 32.76 -20.50
CA LEU A 246 17.41 33.09 -19.50
C LEU A 246 18.00 33.57 -18.18
N ALA A 247 19.21 33.15 -17.82
CA ALA A 247 19.85 33.59 -16.58
C ALA A 247 20.11 35.11 -16.57
N ILE A 248 20.43 35.69 -17.75
CA ILE A 248 20.71 37.13 -17.93
C ILE A 248 19.53 38.00 -17.51
N TYR A 249 18.31 37.56 -17.81
CA TYR A 249 17.07 38.29 -17.55
C TYR A 249 16.27 37.72 -16.39
N SER A 250 16.88 36.85 -15.59
CA SER A 250 16.16 36.16 -14.51
C SER A 250 15.74 37.12 -13.41
N ILE A 251 14.50 36.94 -12.93
CA ILE A 251 13.98 37.66 -11.76
C ILE A 251 14.30 36.97 -10.42
N GLY A 252 15.17 35.95 -10.44
CA GLY A 252 15.57 35.19 -9.27
C GLY A 252 16.20 36.05 -8.18
N CYS A 253 15.93 35.72 -6.92
CA CYS A 253 16.63 36.32 -5.79
C CYS A 253 18.12 35.92 -5.81
N PRO A 254 19.05 36.76 -5.30
CA PRO A 254 20.43 36.35 -5.06
C PRO A 254 20.50 35.15 -4.09
N MET A 255 21.43 34.24 -4.33
CA MET A 255 21.52 32.99 -3.56
C MET A 255 22.71 32.99 -2.61
N GLY A 256 22.43 33.05 -1.31
CA GLY A 256 23.46 32.96 -0.26
C GLY A 256 23.97 31.54 -0.01
N GLU A 257 25.07 31.42 0.75
CA GLU A 257 25.72 30.15 1.09
C GLU A 257 24.79 29.14 1.79
N SER A 258 23.85 29.61 2.62
CA SER A 258 22.86 28.74 3.27
C SER A 258 21.94 28.04 2.27
N ALA A 259 21.53 28.75 1.21
CA ALA A 259 20.70 28.20 0.14
C ALA A 259 21.50 27.22 -0.74
N LYS A 260 22.80 27.48 -0.96
CA LYS A 260 23.70 26.56 -1.69
C LYS A 260 23.85 25.25 -0.94
N TYR A 261 24.07 25.32 0.38
CA TYR A 261 24.12 24.15 1.24
C TYR A 261 22.79 23.37 1.22
N GLU A 262 21.64 24.05 1.32
CA GLU A 262 20.33 23.40 1.21
C GLU A 262 20.16 22.68 -0.13
N ALA A 263 20.54 23.32 -1.24
CA ALA A 263 20.48 22.74 -2.58
C ALA A 263 21.30 21.44 -2.65
N GLN A 264 22.56 21.47 -2.24
CA GLN A 264 23.43 20.29 -2.23
C GLN A 264 22.87 19.17 -1.34
N LEU A 265 22.34 19.50 -0.16
CA LEU A 265 21.73 18.54 0.74
C LEU A 265 20.48 17.88 0.13
N LEU A 266 19.59 18.65 -0.49
CA LEU A 266 18.40 18.13 -1.15
C LEU A 266 18.73 17.24 -2.34
N ILE A 267 19.70 17.65 -3.17
CA ILE A 267 20.15 16.86 -4.31
C ILE A 267 20.82 15.55 -3.85
N SER A 268 21.65 15.59 -2.80
CA SER A 268 22.27 14.40 -2.21
C SER A 268 21.21 13.41 -1.71
N LYS A 269 20.22 13.88 -0.94
CA LYS A 269 19.09 13.06 -0.49
C LYS A 269 18.29 12.46 -1.66
N LEU A 270 18.05 13.25 -2.71
CA LEU A 270 17.33 12.78 -3.89
C LEU A 270 18.09 11.68 -4.62
N ARG A 271 19.41 11.80 -4.76
CA ARG A 271 20.26 10.72 -5.33
C ARG A 271 20.18 9.46 -4.48
N LYS A 272 20.30 9.59 -3.16
CA LYS A 272 20.26 8.44 -2.26
C LYS A 272 18.94 7.68 -2.32
N VAL A 273 17.81 8.38 -2.31
CA VAL A 273 16.47 7.75 -2.45
C VAL A 273 16.32 7.05 -3.80
N ARG A 274 16.92 7.58 -4.88
CA ARG A 274 16.90 6.92 -6.20
C ARG A 274 17.73 5.64 -6.22
N GLU A 275 18.90 5.64 -5.58
CA GLU A 275 19.73 4.46 -5.41
C GLU A 275 18.95 3.38 -4.64
N GLU A 276 18.35 3.73 -3.50
CA GLU A 276 17.53 2.82 -2.70
C GLU A 276 16.34 2.25 -3.48
N ILE A 277 15.70 3.05 -4.34
CA ILE A 277 14.64 2.57 -5.24
C ILE A 277 15.19 1.53 -6.22
N ASN A 278 16.34 1.81 -6.86
CA ASN A 278 16.93 0.90 -7.84
C ASN A 278 17.37 -0.42 -7.18
N GLU A 279 18.02 -0.34 -6.01
CA GLU A 279 18.42 -1.51 -5.21
C GLU A 279 17.19 -2.35 -4.85
N LEU A 280 16.13 -1.70 -4.35
CA LEU A 280 14.87 -2.36 -4.01
C LEU A 280 14.20 -3.02 -5.24
N GLU A 281 14.22 -2.37 -6.40
CA GLU A 281 13.70 -2.94 -7.64
C GLU A 281 14.49 -4.19 -8.06
N GLY A 282 15.81 -4.22 -7.86
CA GLY A 282 16.64 -5.41 -8.04
C GLY A 282 16.27 -6.56 -7.09
N VAL A 283 16.02 -6.26 -5.81
CA VAL A 283 15.54 -7.26 -4.83
C VAL A 283 14.18 -7.82 -5.24
N VAL A 284 13.24 -6.95 -5.64
CA VAL A 284 11.92 -7.37 -6.13
C VAL A 284 12.05 -8.30 -7.34
N GLU A 285 12.90 -7.95 -8.31
CA GLU A 285 13.12 -8.78 -9.50
C GLU A 285 13.68 -10.17 -9.14
N SER A 286 14.64 -10.22 -8.22
CA SER A 286 15.23 -11.49 -7.74
C SER A 286 14.21 -12.38 -7.05
N LEU A 287 13.33 -11.80 -6.22
CA LEU A 287 12.27 -12.54 -5.55
C LEU A 287 11.25 -13.06 -6.57
N CYS A 288 10.90 -12.24 -7.56
CA CYS A 288 9.95 -12.61 -8.59
C CYS A 288 10.41 -13.81 -9.44
N LYS A 289 11.72 -13.95 -9.69
CA LYS A 289 12.29 -15.11 -10.41
C LYS A 289 12.03 -16.46 -9.71
N ASN A 290 11.74 -16.45 -8.41
CA ASN A 290 11.42 -17.67 -7.66
C ASN A 290 9.96 -18.13 -7.81
N PHE A 291 9.10 -17.37 -8.50
CA PHE A 291 7.71 -17.75 -8.70
C PHE A 291 7.56 -18.53 -10.02
N PRO A 292 6.97 -19.74 -10.00
CA PRO A 292 6.79 -20.55 -11.21
C PRO A 292 6.02 -19.86 -12.33
N GLN A 293 5.13 -18.92 -11.98
CA GLN A 293 4.30 -18.19 -12.95
C GLN A 293 5.00 -16.94 -13.53
N TYR A 294 6.20 -16.59 -13.05
CA TYR A 294 6.86 -15.34 -13.40
C TYR A 294 7.21 -15.24 -14.88
N ASP A 295 7.77 -16.30 -15.46
CA ASP A 295 8.16 -16.33 -16.87
C ASP A 295 6.93 -16.24 -17.80
N SER A 296 5.83 -16.89 -17.41
CA SER A 296 4.54 -16.81 -18.13
C SER A 296 3.88 -15.43 -18.02
N LEU A 297 4.15 -14.68 -16.95
CA LEU A 297 3.59 -13.35 -16.76
C LEU A 297 4.46 -12.26 -17.41
N LEU A 298 5.78 -12.47 -17.51
CA LEU A 298 6.71 -11.59 -18.23
C LEU A 298 6.57 -11.68 -19.76
N SER A 299 6.09 -12.81 -20.29
CA SER A 299 5.91 -13.00 -21.73
C SER A 299 4.76 -12.17 -22.32
N ILE A 300 3.92 -11.58 -21.47
CA ILE A 300 2.85 -10.67 -21.90
C ILE A 300 3.45 -9.27 -22.14
N PRO A 301 3.41 -8.73 -23.37
CA PRO A 301 3.94 -7.41 -23.67
C PRO A 301 3.36 -6.34 -22.73
N GLY A 302 4.24 -5.55 -22.10
CA GLY A 302 3.86 -4.52 -21.12
C GLY A 302 3.82 -4.98 -19.66
N PHE A 303 3.95 -6.28 -19.38
CA PHE A 303 4.01 -6.82 -18.02
C PHE A 303 5.45 -6.86 -17.53
N GLY A 304 5.96 -5.71 -17.11
CA GLY A 304 7.22 -5.67 -16.36
C GLY A 304 7.09 -6.33 -14.98
N PRO A 305 8.20 -6.67 -14.30
CA PRO A 305 8.20 -7.32 -12.99
C PRO A 305 7.28 -6.63 -11.97
N LEU A 306 7.19 -5.29 -12.03
CA LEU A 306 6.35 -4.48 -11.15
C LEU A 306 4.84 -4.56 -11.46
N LEU A 307 4.47 -4.82 -12.72
CA LEU A 307 3.07 -4.95 -13.15
C LEU A 307 2.51 -6.31 -12.76
N ILE A 308 3.32 -7.36 -12.90
CA ILE A 308 3.02 -8.75 -12.51
C ILE A 308 2.58 -8.81 -11.04
N VAL A 309 3.28 -8.08 -10.17
CA VAL A 309 2.98 -8.03 -8.73
C VAL A 309 1.71 -7.21 -8.44
N LYS A 310 1.50 -6.09 -9.14
CA LYS A 310 0.27 -5.29 -9.00
C LYS A 310 -0.96 -6.07 -9.45
N ILE A 311 -0.81 -6.91 -10.47
CA ILE A 311 -1.85 -7.79 -10.96
C ILE A 311 -2.14 -8.87 -9.93
N ASN A 312 -1.13 -9.43 -9.27
CA ASN A 312 -1.33 -10.32 -8.12
C ASN A 312 -2.12 -9.67 -6.95
N ARG A 313 -2.17 -8.34 -6.84
CA ARG A 313 -3.02 -7.64 -5.85
C ARG A 313 -4.46 -7.47 -6.30
N ARG A 314 -4.71 -7.28 -7.60
CA ARG A 314 -6.06 -7.09 -8.17
C ARG A 314 -6.72 -8.40 -8.55
N LEU A 315 -5.96 -9.37 -9.06
CA LEU A 315 -6.48 -10.67 -9.40
C LEU A 315 -7.03 -11.37 -8.15
N PHE A 316 -6.45 -11.23 -6.96
CA PHE A 316 -7.04 -11.87 -5.77
C PHE A 316 -8.28 -11.15 -5.20
N SER A 317 -8.44 -9.84 -5.43
CA SER A 317 -9.64 -9.08 -5.04
C SER A 317 -10.77 -9.19 -6.08
N ASP A 318 -10.42 -9.20 -7.36
CA ASP A 318 -11.35 -9.00 -8.48
C ASP A 318 -11.51 -10.27 -9.37
N TYR A 319 -10.76 -11.37 -9.14
CA TYR A 319 -10.94 -12.62 -9.92
C TYR A 319 -12.32 -13.23 -9.80
N PHE A 320 -13.12 -12.85 -8.80
CA PHE A 320 -14.39 -13.52 -8.55
C PHE A 320 -15.63 -12.73 -8.98
N ASP A 321 -15.46 -11.66 -9.77
CA ASP A 321 -16.61 -11.07 -10.50
C ASP A 321 -16.49 -11.11 -12.04
N GLN A 322 -15.31 -11.31 -12.65
CA GLN A 322 -15.18 -11.05 -14.11
C GLN A 322 -14.14 -11.90 -14.88
N VAL A 323 -14.11 -13.22 -14.70
CA VAL A 323 -13.25 -14.11 -15.53
C VAL A 323 -13.68 -14.12 -17.02
N GLU A 324 -14.93 -13.81 -17.35
CA GLU A 324 -15.38 -13.70 -18.76
C GLU A 324 -15.03 -12.37 -19.43
N ARG A 325 -14.64 -11.32 -18.70
CA ARG A 325 -14.38 -9.98 -19.29
C ARG A 325 -12.91 -9.67 -19.56
N PHE A 326 -11.97 -10.53 -19.14
CA PHE A 326 -10.54 -10.24 -19.33
C PHE A 326 -10.11 -10.43 -20.80
N SER A 327 -10.70 -11.38 -21.53
CA SER A 327 -10.55 -11.48 -22.99
C SER A 327 -11.21 -10.31 -23.73
N ASP A 328 -12.36 -9.84 -23.25
CA ASP A 328 -13.12 -8.76 -23.87
C ASP A 328 -12.53 -7.38 -23.61
N TRP A 329 -11.92 -7.16 -22.44
CA TRP A 329 -11.26 -5.91 -22.09
C TRP A 329 -9.96 -5.71 -22.89
N PHE A 330 -9.15 -6.78 -23.04
CA PHE A 330 -7.91 -6.73 -23.81
C PHE A 330 -8.16 -6.42 -25.30
N ASN A 331 -9.27 -6.93 -25.87
CA ASN A 331 -9.61 -6.69 -27.27
C ASN A 331 -10.25 -5.31 -27.56
N ARG A 332 -10.82 -4.61 -26.56
CA ARG A 332 -11.48 -3.31 -26.80
C ARG A 332 -10.56 -2.10 -26.61
N ASP A 333 -9.65 -2.14 -25.63
CA ASP A 333 -8.89 -0.94 -25.26
C ASP A 333 -7.47 -0.88 -25.88
N TYR A 334 -6.96 -1.97 -26.46
CA TYR A 334 -5.66 -1.97 -27.16
C TYR A 334 -5.75 -1.64 -28.67
N VAL A 335 -6.96 -1.62 -29.24
CA VAL A 335 -7.21 -1.27 -30.65
C VAL A 335 -7.49 0.22 -30.85
N LEU A 336 -7.68 0.99 -29.76
CA LEU A 336 -7.92 2.45 -29.83
C LEU A 336 -6.71 3.31 -29.42
N ALA A 337 -5.54 2.71 -29.27
CA ALA A 337 -4.28 3.41 -28.97
C ALA A 337 -3.09 2.92 -29.82
N SER A 338 -3.39 2.48 -31.05
CA SER A 338 -2.41 2.27 -32.14
C SER A 338 -2.60 3.32 -33.21
#